data_AF-A0ABD6AZD6-F1
#
_entry.id   AF-A0ABD6AZD6-F1
#
_cell.length_a   1.000
_cell.length_b   1.000
_cell.length_c   1.000
_cell.angle_alpha   90.00
_cell.angle_beta   90.00
_cell.angle_gamma   90.00
#
_symmetry.space_group_name_H-M   'P 1'
#
loop_
_entity.id
_entity.type
_entity.pdbx_description
1 polymer ?
#
loop_
_entity_poly.entity_id
_entity_poly.type
_entity_poly.pdbx_seq_one_letter_code
_entity_poly.pdbx_strand_id
1 'polypeptide(L)'
;DGQCAVGRFDDDGAFTPVGRGGQEWRAVEPAFTESAVLWGVDSAYVDGVDLFRLPRERIDAAGPDGADPEEAGPTADRVGVTDAPVFYAKTLTDTDEEWVVVSTAAEAGIDSTAPSSMRRNTASRTVRVLAAAAASGFEEWYELFAFDRRRTLGEVHSALPTAGAYAFLSVADDALLVNPYNTARRHGEILSVPTERFDALPQRREVHRPTTLAR
;
A
#
# COMPACT_ATOMS: atom_id res chain seq x y z
N ASP A 1 -16.62 -8.13 -13.71
CA ASP A 1 -15.51 -7.47 -12.98
C ASP A 1 -15.81 -7.21 -11.51
N GLY A 2 -16.34 -8.22 -10.79
CA GLY A 2 -16.79 -8.09 -9.39
C GLY A 2 -15.91 -8.84 -8.37
N GLN A 3 -14.59 -8.89 -8.56
CA GLN A 3 -13.73 -9.84 -7.82
C GLN A 3 -12.86 -9.23 -6.71
N CYS A 4 -12.78 -7.90 -6.58
CA CYS A 4 -12.04 -7.25 -5.50
C CYS A 4 -12.99 -6.40 -4.67
N ALA A 5 -12.99 -6.63 -3.35
CA ALA A 5 -13.83 -5.93 -2.41
C ALA A 5 -13.11 -5.78 -1.07
N VAL A 6 -13.36 -4.67 -0.40
CA VAL A 6 -13.07 -4.48 1.03
C VAL A 6 -14.41 -4.56 1.75
N GLY A 7 -14.49 -5.31 2.84
CA GLY A 7 -15.73 -5.55 3.55
C GLY A 7 -15.52 -5.95 4.99
N ARG A 8 -16.63 -6.18 5.69
CA ARG A 8 -16.67 -6.63 7.09
C ARG A 8 -17.20 -8.05 7.18
N PHE A 9 -16.75 -8.76 8.19
CA PHE A 9 -17.43 -9.99 8.63
C PHE A 9 -18.46 -9.61 9.69
N ASP A 10 -19.66 -10.16 9.60
CA ASP A 10 -20.63 -10.09 10.69
C ASP A 10 -20.33 -11.11 11.78
N ASP A 11 -21.12 -11.10 12.85
CA ASP A 11 -20.97 -12.00 14.00
C ASP A 11 -21.12 -13.48 13.62
N ASP A 12 -21.81 -13.77 12.51
CA ASP A 12 -22.00 -15.11 11.96
C ASP A 12 -20.87 -15.51 10.99
N GLY A 13 -19.89 -14.62 10.77
CA GLY A 13 -18.75 -14.83 9.88
C GLY A 13 -19.07 -14.68 8.39
N ALA A 14 -20.23 -14.11 8.03
CA ALA A 14 -20.56 -13.80 6.65
C ALA A 14 -19.92 -12.47 6.21
N PHE A 15 -19.35 -12.46 5.01
CA PHE A 15 -18.70 -11.29 4.43
C PHE A 15 -19.73 -10.35 3.80
N THR A 16 -19.73 -9.10 4.26
CA THR A 16 -20.50 -8.00 3.69
C THR A 16 -19.55 -6.98 3.05
N PRO A 17 -19.57 -6.79 1.72
CA PRO A 17 -18.72 -5.81 1.06
C PRO A 17 -19.12 -4.39 1.49
N VAL A 18 -18.11 -3.58 1.81
CA VAL A 18 -18.25 -2.14 2.03
C VAL A 18 -18.04 -1.41 0.71
N GLY A 19 -17.01 -1.77 -0.05
CA GLY A 19 -16.78 -1.30 -1.41
C GLY A 19 -16.25 -2.42 -2.30
N ARG A 20 -16.51 -2.32 -3.60
CA ARG A 20 -16.23 -3.40 -4.58
C ARG A 20 -15.95 -2.87 -5.97
N GLY A 21 -15.17 -3.63 -6.73
CA GLY A 21 -14.96 -3.44 -8.16
C GLY A 21 -14.06 -2.24 -8.48
N GLY A 22 -13.21 -2.38 -9.50
CA GLY A 22 -12.26 -1.33 -9.86
C GLY A 22 -10.92 -1.41 -9.12
N GLN A 23 -9.93 -0.68 -9.62
CA GLN A 23 -8.55 -0.73 -9.13
C GLN A 23 -8.41 -0.18 -7.71
N GLU A 24 -9.25 0.79 -7.34
CA GLU A 24 -9.23 1.40 -6.01
C GLU A 24 -9.53 0.40 -4.88
N TRP A 25 -10.27 -0.68 -5.14
CA TRP A 25 -10.61 -1.71 -4.14
C TRP A 25 -9.69 -2.94 -4.19
N ARG A 26 -8.60 -2.90 -4.97
CA ARG A 26 -7.56 -3.96 -5.01
C ARG A 26 -6.53 -3.76 -3.90
N ALA A 27 -6.98 -3.85 -2.66
CA ALA A 27 -6.14 -3.76 -1.48
C ALA A 27 -5.38 -5.07 -1.24
N VAL A 28 -4.08 -4.97 -0.94
CA VAL A 28 -3.30 -6.07 -0.38
C VAL A 28 -2.87 -5.66 1.02
N GLU A 29 -3.40 -6.39 2.00
CA GLU A 29 -3.15 -6.17 3.44
C GLU A 29 -3.46 -4.73 3.92
N PRO A 30 -4.75 -4.39 4.15
CA PRO A 30 -5.13 -3.08 4.67
C PRO A 30 -4.56 -2.82 6.08
N ALA A 31 -4.20 -1.57 6.34
CA ALA A 31 -3.89 -1.06 7.67
C ALA A 31 -5.18 -0.57 8.33
N PHE A 32 -5.44 -1.02 9.56
CA PHE A 32 -6.62 -0.64 10.33
C PHE A 32 -6.22 0.33 11.42
N THR A 33 -6.75 1.55 11.34
CA THR A 33 -6.58 2.58 12.36
C THR A 33 -7.85 2.76 13.17
N GLU A 34 -7.78 3.54 14.25
CA GLU A 34 -8.98 3.87 15.02
C GLU A 34 -10.01 4.66 14.20
N SER A 35 -9.53 5.55 13.31
CA SER A 35 -10.38 6.47 12.55
C SER A 35 -10.67 6.03 11.11
N ALA A 36 -9.88 5.12 10.54
CA ALA A 36 -9.95 4.76 9.13
C ALA A 36 -9.42 3.35 8.81
N VAL A 37 -9.60 2.94 7.55
CA VAL A 37 -8.89 1.83 6.92
C VAL A 37 -8.05 2.41 5.78
N LEU A 38 -6.78 2.03 5.70
CA LEU A 38 -5.86 2.51 4.68
C LEU A 38 -5.26 1.36 3.89
N TRP A 39 -5.02 1.57 2.61
CA TRP A 39 -4.36 0.59 1.75
C TRP A 39 -3.72 1.29 0.55
N GLY A 40 -2.76 0.61 -0.09
CA GLY A 40 -2.37 0.92 -1.45
C GLY A 40 -2.88 -0.14 -2.41
N VAL A 41 -2.79 0.17 -3.70
CA VAL A 41 -3.27 -0.72 -4.77
C VAL A 41 -2.17 -1.66 -5.25
N ASP A 42 -2.55 -2.90 -5.52
CA ASP A 42 -1.72 -3.86 -6.25
C ASP A 42 -1.88 -3.68 -7.77
N SER A 43 -1.11 -2.74 -8.33
CA SER A 43 -1.07 -2.52 -9.79
C SER A 43 0.29 -1.97 -10.24
N ALA A 44 1.04 -2.77 -11.00
CA ALA A 44 2.37 -2.40 -11.50
C ALA A 44 2.35 -1.74 -12.90
N TYR A 45 1.16 -1.45 -13.42
CA TYR A 45 0.93 -1.04 -14.81
C TYR A 45 0.33 0.36 -14.92
N VAL A 46 0.51 1.18 -13.89
CA VAL A 46 0.04 2.57 -13.82
C VAL A 46 1.21 3.50 -13.50
N ASP A 47 1.17 4.74 -14.00
CA ASP A 47 2.24 5.73 -13.80
C ASP A 47 2.39 6.18 -12.33
N GLY A 48 1.38 5.91 -11.51
CA GLY A 48 1.39 6.09 -10.06
C GLY A 48 0.34 5.20 -9.40
N VAL A 49 0.71 4.64 -8.25
CA VAL A 49 -0.13 3.78 -7.43
C VAL A 49 -0.71 4.62 -6.29
N ASP A 50 -2.03 4.70 -6.25
CA ASP A 50 -2.72 5.50 -5.26
C ASP A 50 -2.77 4.81 -3.89
N LEU A 51 -2.67 5.62 -2.85
CA LEU A 51 -2.91 5.25 -1.46
C LEU A 51 -4.27 5.80 -1.07
N PHE A 52 -5.11 4.92 -0.52
CA PHE A 52 -6.49 5.23 -0.16
C PHE A 52 -6.69 5.19 1.35
N ARG A 53 -7.63 6.01 1.80
CA ARG A 53 -8.15 6.07 3.15
C ARG A 53 -9.68 6.00 3.09
N LEU A 54 -10.27 5.08 3.83
CA LEU A 54 -11.71 5.01 4.05
C LEU A 54 -12.02 5.33 5.52
N PRO A 55 -12.59 6.50 5.83
CA PRO A 55 -12.99 6.84 7.20
C PRO A 55 -14.03 5.85 7.74
N ARG A 56 -13.88 5.41 9.00
CA ARG A 56 -14.79 4.42 9.60
C ARG A 56 -16.23 4.91 9.66
N GLU A 57 -16.45 6.20 9.91
CA GLU A 57 -17.78 6.82 9.89
C GLU A 57 -18.53 6.59 8.56
N ARG A 58 -17.82 6.51 7.42
CA ARG A 58 -18.43 6.24 6.11
C ARG A 58 -18.74 4.76 5.92
N ILE A 59 -17.96 3.88 6.56
CA ILE A 59 -18.22 2.44 6.59
C ILE A 59 -19.52 2.17 7.37
N ASP A 60 -19.66 2.81 8.52
CA ASP A 60 -20.81 2.61 9.41
C ASP A 60 -22.09 3.24 8.82
N ALA A 61 -21.96 4.41 8.17
CA ALA A 61 -23.06 5.07 7.50
C ALA A 61 -23.60 4.31 6.27
N ALA A 62 -22.79 3.44 5.65
CA ALA A 62 -23.22 2.62 4.51
C ALA A 62 -24.25 1.55 4.88
N GLY A 63 -24.46 1.27 6.18
CA GLY A 63 -25.51 0.38 6.68
C GLY A 63 -25.32 -1.10 6.32
N PRO A 64 -26.00 -2.04 7.02
CA PRO A 64 -26.07 -3.45 6.63
C PRO A 64 -27.13 -3.73 5.56
N ASP A 65 -28.12 -2.85 5.40
CA ASP A 65 -29.27 -3.05 4.53
C ASP A 65 -29.11 -2.33 3.19
N GLY A 66 -28.34 -2.96 2.30
CA GLY A 66 -28.62 -3.02 0.86
C GLY A 66 -29.05 -1.74 0.14
N ALA A 67 -28.25 -0.67 0.19
CA ALA A 67 -28.11 0.11 -1.03
C ALA A 67 -27.58 -0.85 -2.09
N ASP A 68 -28.26 -0.92 -3.25
CA ASP A 68 -27.85 -1.77 -4.36
C ASP A 68 -26.34 -1.58 -4.53
N PRO A 69 -25.50 -2.63 -4.45
CA PRO A 69 -24.07 -2.41 -4.43
C PRO A 69 -23.53 -1.92 -5.80
N GLU A 70 -24.41 -1.63 -6.77
CA GLU A 70 -24.17 -0.79 -7.96
C GLU A 70 -24.41 0.73 -7.73
N GLU A 71 -25.18 1.13 -6.72
CA GLU A 71 -25.40 2.51 -6.28
C GLU A 71 -24.46 2.88 -5.11
N ALA A 72 -23.24 3.30 -5.49
CA ALA A 72 -22.32 4.12 -4.71
C ALA A 72 -22.05 3.65 -3.26
N GLY A 73 -21.26 2.58 -3.11
CA GLY A 73 -20.52 2.33 -1.86
C GLY A 73 -19.70 3.57 -1.43
N PRO A 74 -19.23 3.63 -0.17
CA PRO A 74 -18.56 4.82 0.35
C PRO A 74 -17.30 5.10 -0.46
N THR A 75 -17.12 6.36 -0.86
CA THR A 75 -15.93 6.79 -1.60
C THR A 75 -14.71 6.80 -0.67
N ALA A 76 -13.65 6.10 -1.09
CA ALA A 76 -12.34 6.18 -0.45
C ALA A 76 -11.63 7.47 -0.87
N ASP A 77 -11.00 8.16 0.08
CA ASP A 77 -10.21 9.34 -0.19
C ASP A 77 -8.81 8.91 -0.67
N ARG A 78 -8.32 9.50 -1.76
CA ARG A 78 -6.91 9.37 -2.15
C ARG A 78 -6.05 10.24 -1.24
N VAL A 79 -5.16 9.63 -0.47
CA VAL A 79 -4.29 10.30 0.53
C VAL A 79 -2.81 10.29 0.15
N GLY A 80 -2.44 9.62 -0.94
CA GLY A 80 -1.05 9.61 -1.39
C GLY A 80 -0.88 8.91 -2.75
N VAL A 81 0.35 8.97 -3.26
CA VAL A 81 0.75 8.32 -4.50
C VAL A 81 2.16 7.78 -4.30
N THR A 82 2.39 6.58 -4.82
CA THR A 82 3.70 5.96 -4.86
C THR A 82 4.02 5.45 -6.28
N ASP A 83 5.27 5.07 -6.53
CA ASP A 83 5.80 4.68 -7.84
C ASP A 83 5.74 3.15 -8.10
N ALA A 84 5.13 2.39 -7.19
CA ALA A 84 5.10 0.93 -7.22
C ALA A 84 3.93 0.34 -6.40
N PRO A 85 3.47 -0.88 -6.72
CA PRO A 85 2.39 -1.57 -5.99
C PRO A 85 2.64 -1.64 -4.49
N VAL A 86 1.59 -1.59 -3.68
CA VAL A 86 1.69 -1.76 -2.21
C VAL A 86 1.21 -3.15 -1.82
N PHE A 87 2.04 -3.87 -1.05
CA PHE A 87 1.78 -5.27 -0.68
C PHE A 87 1.65 -5.49 0.82
N TYR A 88 2.20 -4.58 1.63
CA TYR A 88 2.17 -4.69 3.09
C TYR A 88 1.80 -3.35 3.67
N ALA A 89 0.91 -3.35 4.65
CA ALA A 89 0.62 -2.19 5.45
C ALA A 89 0.48 -2.59 6.93
N LYS A 90 1.00 -1.76 7.82
CA LYS A 90 0.94 -1.95 9.27
C LYS A 90 0.56 -0.65 9.97
N THR A 91 -0.11 -0.79 11.09
CA THR A 91 -0.33 0.30 12.05
C THR A 91 0.59 0.12 13.25
N LEU A 92 1.07 1.23 13.78
CA LEU A 92 1.78 1.29 15.05
C LEU A 92 1.43 2.61 15.74
N THR A 93 1.58 2.63 17.06
CA THR A 93 1.32 3.82 17.87
C THR A 93 2.62 4.22 18.56
N ASP A 94 2.95 5.50 18.52
CA ASP A 94 4.07 6.08 19.24
C ASP A 94 3.57 7.14 20.22
N THR A 95 3.79 6.93 21.52
CA THR A 95 3.23 7.73 22.63
C THR A 95 1.71 7.91 22.55
N ASP A 96 1.23 8.85 21.73
CA ASP A 96 -0.19 9.18 21.49
C ASP A 96 -0.51 9.43 20.00
N GLU A 97 0.45 9.18 19.10
CA GLU A 97 0.30 9.39 17.65
C GLU A 97 0.24 8.04 16.93
N GLU A 98 -0.81 7.84 16.14
CA GLU A 98 -0.98 6.64 15.32
C GLU A 98 -0.34 6.82 13.94
N TRP A 99 0.42 5.82 13.51
CA TRP A 99 1.14 5.82 12.25
C TRP A 99 0.70 4.63 11.38
N VAL A 100 0.61 4.88 10.08
CA VAL A 100 0.46 3.86 9.05
C VAL A 100 1.78 3.74 8.31
N VAL A 101 2.28 2.52 8.18
CA VAL A 101 3.47 2.20 7.40
C VAL A 101 3.09 1.27 6.26
N VAL A 102 3.48 1.61 5.04
CA VAL A 102 3.28 0.79 3.85
C VAL A 102 4.61 0.39 3.23
N SER A 103 4.66 -0.80 2.61
CA SER A 103 5.77 -1.21 1.76
C SER A 103 5.30 -1.37 0.33
N THR A 104 6.04 -0.77 -0.60
CA THR A 104 5.89 -1.05 -2.02
C THR A 104 6.57 -2.38 -2.40
N ALA A 105 6.31 -2.86 -3.61
CA ALA A 105 6.96 -4.02 -4.22
C ALA A 105 7.60 -3.66 -5.56
N ALA A 106 8.83 -4.15 -5.78
CA ALA A 106 9.53 -3.96 -7.06
C ALA A 106 9.33 -5.19 -7.95
N GLU A 107 8.20 -5.23 -8.66
CA GLU A 107 7.77 -6.37 -9.46
C GLU A 107 8.60 -6.59 -10.74
N ALA A 108 8.73 -7.84 -11.15
CA ALA A 108 9.54 -8.26 -12.29
C ALA A 108 8.68 -8.83 -13.42
N GLY A 109 9.14 -8.63 -14.66
CA GLY A 109 8.54 -9.24 -15.83
C GLY A 109 7.21 -8.60 -16.25
N ILE A 110 6.35 -9.42 -16.83
CA ILE A 110 4.96 -9.11 -17.17
C ILE A 110 4.18 -10.31 -16.65
N ASP A 111 3.11 -10.08 -15.90
CA ASP A 111 2.23 -11.15 -15.45
C ASP A 111 1.03 -11.32 -16.41
N SER A 112 0.20 -12.33 -16.17
CA SER A 112 -0.99 -12.58 -16.98
C SER A 112 -2.11 -11.54 -16.78
N THR A 113 -1.96 -10.62 -15.82
CA THR A 113 -2.94 -9.56 -15.53
C THR A 113 -2.60 -8.24 -16.22
N ALA A 114 -1.41 -8.16 -16.84
CA ALA A 114 -1.01 -7.01 -17.63
C ALA A 114 -1.96 -6.74 -18.81
N PRO A 115 -2.28 -5.46 -19.10
CA PRO A 115 -2.94 -5.07 -20.33
C PRO A 115 -2.21 -5.63 -21.56
N SER A 116 -2.95 -6.11 -22.57
CA SER A 116 -2.36 -6.76 -23.77
C SER A 116 -1.43 -5.85 -24.59
N SER A 117 -1.53 -4.53 -24.40
CA SER A 117 -0.65 -3.54 -25.01
C SER A 117 0.68 -3.34 -24.27
N MET A 118 0.79 -3.80 -23.02
CA MET A 118 1.99 -3.64 -22.19
C MET A 118 3.05 -4.67 -22.57
N ARG A 119 4.27 -4.18 -22.80
CA ARG A 119 5.41 -5.01 -23.18
C ARG A 119 6.44 -5.19 -22.08
N ARG A 120 6.33 -4.47 -20.95
CA ARG A 120 7.18 -4.54 -19.75
C ARG A 120 6.44 -3.89 -18.57
N ASN A 121 6.77 -4.32 -17.36
CA ASN A 121 6.44 -3.60 -16.13
C ASN A 121 7.14 -2.23 -16.10
N THR A 122 6.39 -1.19 -15.74
CA THR A 122 6.84 0.22 -15.68
C THR A 122 7.04 0.73 -14.26
N ALA A 123 6.67 -0.05 -13.25
CA ALA A 123 6.84 0.29 -11.84
C ALA A 123 8.31 0.40 -11.44
N SER A 124 8.54 1.14 -10.36
CA SER A 124 9.86 1.35 -9.80
C SER A 124 10.59 0.04 -9.50
N ARG A 125 11.90 0.06 -9.71
CA ARG A 125 12.79 -1.04 -9.29
C ARG A 125 13.15 -0.96 -7.80
N THR A 126 12.62 0.02 -7.10
CA THR A 126 12.96 0.31 -5.70
C THR A 126 11.77 -0.02 -4.82
N VAL A 127 12.00 -0.89 -3.85
CA VAL A 127 11.07 -1.16 -2.75
C VAL A 127 11.20 -0.01 -1.76
N ARG A 128 10.10 0.66 -1.45
CA ARG A 128 10.05 1.79 -0.52
C ARG A 128 9.20 1.42 0.69
N VAL A 129 9.66 1.83 1.87
CA VAL A 129 8.88 1.77 3.11
C VAL A 129 8.50 3.19 3.47
N LEU A 130 7.21 3.49 3.42
CA LEU A 130 6.67 4.84 3.62
C LEU A 130 5.81 4.86 4.88
N ALA A 131 5.82 5.97 5.62
CA ALA A 131 5.04 6.16 6.84
C ALA A 131 4.22 7.45 6.78
N ALA A 132 3.00 7.45 7.32
CA ALA A 132 2.17 8.64 7.45
C ALA A 132 1.49 8.67 8.82
N ALA A 133 1.45 9.86 9.43
CA ALA A 133 0.88 10.09 10.75
C ALA A 133 -0.60 10.45 10.67
N ALA A 134 -1.39 10.06 11.67
CA ALA A 134 -2.79 10.41 11.82
C ALA A 134 -3.00 11.94 11.92
N ALA A 135 -2.08 12.68 12.54
CA ALA A 135 -2.10 14.13 12.63
C ALA A 135 -2.09 14.83 11.27
N SER A 136 -1.54 14.18 10.24
CA SER A 136 -1.58 14.67 8.85
C SER A 136 -2.83 14.24 8.10
N GLY A 137 -3.78 13.55 8.75
CA GLY A 137 -4.86 12.84 8.08
C GLY A 137 -4.38 11.69 7.20
N PHE A 138 -3.13 11.24 7.41
CA PHE A 138 -2.39 10.31 6.53
C PHE A 138 -2.08 10.86 5.13
N GLU A 139 -2.03 12.18 4.97
CA GLU A 139 -1.77 12.83 3.67
C GLU A 139 -0.29 13.18 3.44
N GLU A 140 0.53 13.13 4.50
CA GLU A 140 1.96 13.39 4.43
C GLU A 140 2.77 12.10 4.65
N TRP A 141 3.41 11.63 3.58
CA TRP A 141 4.16 10.37 3.56
C TRP A 141 5.67 10.59 3.63
N TYR A 142 6.32 9.87 4.54
CA TYR A 142 7.75 9.91 4.82
C TYR A 142 8.42 8.62 4.40
N GLU A 143 9.52 8.70 3.66
CA GLU A 143 10.31 7.52 3.32
C GLU A 143 11.24 7.12 4.48
N LEU A 144 11.02 5.93 5.02
CA LEU A 144 11.88 5.33 6.04
C LEU A 144 13.04 4.57 5.40
N PHE A 145 12.76 3.84 4.32
CA PHE A 145 13.75 3.03 3.61
C PHE A 145 13.48 2.97 2.11
N ALA A 146 14.56 2.80 1.35
CA ALA A 146 14.53 2.46 -0.07
C ALA A 146 15.54 1.33 -0.36
N PHE A 147 15.08 0.28 -1.04
CA PHE A 147 15.90 -0.86 -1.41
C PHE A 147 15.76 -1.18 -2.89
N ASP A 148 16.85 -1.07 -3.64
CA ASP A 148 16.85 -1.45 -5.04
C ASP A 148 16.74 -2.97 -5.20
N ARG A 149 15.91 -3.43 -6.14
CA ARG A 149 15.82 -4.84 -6.50
C ARG A 149 17.14 -5.35 -7.06
N ARG A 150 17.56 -6.52 -6.59
CA ARG A 150 18.73 -7.24 -7.10
C ARG A 150 18.57 -7.54 -8.60
N ARG A 151 19.63 -7.31 -9.38
CA ARG A 151 19.67 -7.73 -10.79
C ARG A 151 19.74 -9.25 -10.87
N THR A 152 18.95 -9.84 -11.76
CA THR A 152 18.93 -11.30 -12.01
C THR A 152 19.33 -11.60 -13.45
N LEU A 153 19.82 -12.82 -13.72
CA LEU A 153 20.17 -13.22 -15.09
C LEU A 153 18.95 -13.23 -16.02
N GLY A 154 17.74 -13.42 -15.49
CA GLY A 154 16.49 -13.31 -16.24
C GLY A 154 16.24 -11.92 -16.83
N GLU A 155 16.88 -10.88 -16.31
CA GLU A 155 16.80 -9.52 -16.88
C GLU A 155 17.63 -9.37 -18.15
N VAL A 156 18.61 -10.26 -18.38
CA VAL A 156 19.47 -10.30 -19.57
C VAL A 156 19.05 -11.42 -20.52
N HIS A 157 18.55 -12.53 -19.98
CA HIS A 157 18.14 -13.71 -20.73
C HIS A 157 16.69 -14.06 -20.43
N SER A 158 15.79 -13.76 -21.38
CA SER A 158 14.34 -13.94 -21.25
C SER A 158 13.88 -15.38 -21.03
N ALA A 159 14.74 -16.38 -21.27
CA ALA A 159 14.46 -17.79 -20.99
C ALA A 159 14.62 -18.15 -19.49
N LEU A 160 15.21 -17.26 -18.68
CA LEU A 160 15.42 -17.47 -17.25
C LEU A 160 14.37 -16.70 -16.43
N PRO A 161 13.90 -17.27 -15.30
CA PRO A 161 12.93 -16.59 -14.45
C PRO A 161 13.51 -15.30 -13.84
N THR A 162 12.63 -14.34 -13.61
CA THR A 162 12.91 -13.14 -12.80
C THR A 162 12.07 -13.19 -11.54
N ALA A 163 12.49 -12.46 -10.50
CA ALA A 163 11.76 -12.38 -9.24
C ALA A 163 11.61 -10.92 -8.83
N GLY A 164 10.48 -10.59 -8.21
CA GLY A 164 10.27 -9.30 -7.57
C GLY A 164 11.11 -9.15 -6.29
N ALA A 165 11.15 -7.93 -5.76
CA ALA A 165 11.65 -7.64 -4.43
C ALA A 165 10.56 -7.01 -3.57
N TYR A 166 10.66 -7.25 -2.26
CA TYR A 166 9.68 -6.88 -1.25
C TYR A 166 10.39 -6.40 0.01
N ALA A 167 9.71 -5.61 0.84
CA ALA A 167 10.08 -5.43 2.23
C ALA A 167 8.91 -5.88 3.11
N PHE A 168 9.07 -7.03 3.76
CA PHE A 168 8.05 -7.52 4.67
C PHE A 168 8.01 -6.63 5.91
N LEU A 169 6.81 -6.35 6.40
CA LEU A 169 6.58 -5.50 7.56
C LEU A 169 5.98 -6.31 8.71
N SER A 170 6.46 -6.05 9.92
CA SER A 170 5.83 -6.49 11.15
C SER A 170 5.99 -5.42 12.21
N VAL A 171 5.07 -5.39 13.17
CA VAL A 171 5.18 -4.55 14.35
C VAL A 171 5.24 -5.51 15.54
N ALA A 172 6.28 -5.36 16.34
CA ALA A 172 6.53 -6.19 17.51
C ALA A 172 7.13 -5.32 18.61
N ASP A 173 6.59 -5.46 19.82
CA ASP A 173 6.94 -4.62 20.96
C ASP A 173 6.81 -3.13 20.58
N ASP A 174 7.86 -2.34 20.79
CA ASP A 174 7.93 -0.90 20.49
C ASP A 174 8.73 -0.63 19.20
N ALA A 175 8.63 -1.51 18.20
CA ALA A 175 9.37 -1.36 16.95
C ALA A 175 8.63 -1.83 15.70
N LEU A 176 8.89 -1.11 14.60
CA LEU A 176 8.66 -1.58 13.25
C LEU A 176 9.83 -2.48 12.83
N LEU A 177 9.52 -3.72 12.45
CA LEU A 177 10.44 -4.65 11.83
C LEU A 177 10.27 -4.63 10.30
N VAL A 178 11.39 -4.45 9.59
CA VAL A 178 11.45 -4.40 8.13
C VAL A 178 12.42 -5.48 7.63
N ASN A 179 11.94 -6.38 6.78
CA ASN A 179 12.76 -7.42 6.17
C ASN A 179 12.80 -7.28 4.64
N PRO A 180 13.81 -6.59 4.07
CA PRO A 180 13.98 -6.51 2.62
C PRO A 180 14.43 -7.85 2.03
N TYR A 181 13.72 -8.32 1.00
CA TYR A 181 13.98 -9.59 0.32
C TYR A 181 14.14 -9.41 -1.19
N ASN A 182 15.03 -10.20 -1.80
CA ASN A 182 15.53 -10.03 -3.18
C ASN A 182 16.08 -8.64 -3.53
N THR A 183 16.57 -7.89 -2.53
CA THR A 183 17.17 -6.57 -2.71
C THR A 183 18.67 -6.65 -2.97
N ALA A 184 19.24 -5.62 -3.60
CA ALA A 184 20.65 -5.54 -3.92
C ALA A 184 21.53 -5.40 -2.67
N ARG A 185 20.98 -4.86 -1.58
CA ARG A 185 21.63 -4.67 -0.27
C ARG A 185 20.66 -5.05 0.84
N ARG A 186 21.22 -5.49 1.98
CA ARG A 186 20.50 -5.88 3.20
C ARG A 186 19.51 -7.05 3.01
N HIS A 187 19.63 -7.80 1.90
CA HIS A 187 18.76 -8.93 1.61
C HIS A 187 18.67 -9.92 2.79
N GLY A 188 17.46 -10.18 3.25
CA GLY A 188 17.16 -11.11 4.33
C GLY A 188 17.47 -10.58 5.72
N GLU A 189 18.03 -9.38 5.87
CA GLU A 189 18.30 -8.78 7.17
C GLU A 189 17.01 -8.28 7.82
N ILE A 190 16.88 -8.39 9.15
CA ILE A 190 15.79 -7.79 9.90
C ILE A 190 16.27 -6.44 10.43
N LEU A 191 15.68 -5.37 9.91
CA LEU A 191 15.92 -4.01 10.36
C LEU A 191 14.85 -3.64 11.38
N SER A 192 15.24 -3.00 12.47
CA SER A 192 14.33 -2.55 13.52
C SER A 192 14.35 -1.03 13.58
N VAL A 193 13.16 -0.42 13.54
CA VAL A 193 12.95 1.01 13.76
C VAL A 193 12.14 1.17 15.04
N PRO A 194 12.77 1.63 16.14
CA PRO A 194 12.04 1.95 17.37
C PRO A 194 10.94 2.98 17.10
N THR A 195 9.78 2.85 17.77
CA THR A 195 8.64 3.77 17.61
C THR A 195 9.04 5.21 17.94
N GLU A 196 9.89 5.43 18.96
CA GLU A 196 10.43 6.74 19.35
C GLU A 196 11.14 7.51 18.21
N ARG A 197 11.51 6.84 17.11
CA ARG A 197 12.08 7.51 15.93
C ARG A 197 11.03 8.17 15.06
N PHE A 198 9.77 7.80 15.20
CA PHE A 198 8.67 8.38 14.45
C PHE A 198 8.37 9.81 14.95
N ASP A 199 8.52 10.08 16.24
CA ASP A 199 8.52 11.44 16.81
C ASP A 199 9.55 12.38 16.16
N ALA A 200 10.68 11.84 15.71
CA ALA A 200 11.77 12.60 15.10
C ALA A 200 11.60 12.78 13.58
N LEU A 201 10.59 12.15 12.96
CA LEU A 201 10.33 12.35 11.54
C LEU A 201 9.87 13.80 11.31
N PRO A 202 10.48 14.51 10.34
CA PRO A 202 10.20 15.92 10.14
C PRO A 202 8.72 16.11 9.84
N GLN A 203 8.01 16.95 10.59
CA GLN A 203 6.62 17.31 10.28
C GLN A 203 6.46 18.18 9.01
N ARG A 204 7.36 18.07 8.00
CA ARG A 204 7.39 18.94 6.80
C ARG A 204 7.99 18.29 5.53
N ARG A 205 7.12 18.15 4.50
CA ARG A 205 7.28 18.15 2.99
C ARG A 205 8.53 17.48 2.37
N GLU A 206 8.48 16.62 1.35
CA GLU A 206 7.58 16.49 0.18
C GLU A 206 7.75 15.07 -0.43
N VAL A 207 6.65 14.34 -0.68
CA VAL A 207 6.59 13.37 -1.79
C VAL A 207 5.64 13.98 -2.83
N HIS A 208 6.09 13.99 -4.09
CA HIS A 208 5.50 14.69 -5.23
C HIS A 208 3.95 14.71 -5.22
N ARG A 209 3.36 15.89 -5.07
CA ARG A 209 1.95 16.10 -5.45
C ARG A 209 1.85 15.93 -6.97
N PRO A 210 0.98 15.06 -7.50
CA PRO A 210 0.72 15.04 -8.92
C PRO A 210 0.10 16.38 -9.32
N THR A 211 0.74 17.08 -10.25
CA THR A 211 0.15 18.23 -10.92
C THR A 211 -1.12 17.76 -11.60
N THR A 212 -2.27 18.26 -11.17
CA THR A 212 -3.54 18.05 -11.84
C THR A 212 -3.41 18.54 -13.29
N LEU A 213 -3.26 17.63 -14.24
CA LEU A 213 -3.49 17.94 -15.64
C LEU A 213 -5.00 18.06 -15.79
N ALA A 214 -5.47 19.30 -15.81
CA ALA A 214 -6.80 19.64 -16.27
C ALA A 214 -7.03 19.02 -17.65
N ARG A 215 -8.16 18.31 -17.79
CA ARG A 215 -8.83 18.10 -19.07
C ARG A 215 -10.20 18.72 -18.99
#